data_AF-A0A941ZST3-F1
#
_entry.id   AF-A0A941ZST3-F1
#
_cell.length_a   1.000
_cell.length_b   1.000
_cell.length_c   1.000
_cell.angle_alpha   90.00
_cell.angle_beta   90.00
_cell.angle_gamma   90.00
#
_symmetry.space_group_name_H-M   'P 1'
#
loop_
_entity.id
_entity.type
_entity.pdbx_description
1 polymer ?
#
loop_
_entity_poly.entity_id
_entity_poly.type
_entity_poly.pdbx_seq_one_letter_code
_entity_poly.pdbx_strand_id
1 'polypeptide(L)' 'DDETVANFMTNLRKSKLFKNVDLVVSEQFEQSKVKLKKFTLACEISPL' A
#
# COMPACT_ATOMS: atom_id res chain seq x y z
N ASP A 1 -7.31 -2.90 -7.94
CA ASP A 1 -6.96 -1.91 -9.00
C ASP A 1 -6.29 -0.71 -8.35
N ASP A 2 -6.05 0.38 -9.10
CA ASP A 2 -5.38 1.57 -8.56
C ASP A 2 -6.23 2.30 -7.51
N GLU A 3 -7.56 2.29 -7.66
CA GLU A 3 -8.47 2.85 -6.67
C GLU A 3 -8.38 2.10 -5.33
N THR A 4 -8.32 0.77 -5.39
CA THR A 4 -8.13 -0.07 -4.20
C THR A 4 -6.82 0.26 -3.46
N VAL A 5 -5.72 0.45 -4.21
CA VAL A 5 -4.42 0.82 -3.62
C VAL A 5 -4.46 2.24 -3.04
N ALA A 6 -5.08 3.19 -3.74
CA ALA A 6 -5.23 4.56 -3.27
C ALA A 6 -6.06 4.63 -1.97
N ASN A 7 -7.14 3.86 -1.88
CA ASN A 7 -7.95 3.76 -0.67
C ASN A 7 -7.18 3.12 0.49
N PHE A 8 -6.43 2.06 0.23
CA PHE A 8 -5.55 1.45 1.23
C PHE A 8 -4.53 2.45 1.78
N MET A 9 -3.80 3.15 0.90
CA MET A 9 -2.82 4.18 1.27
C MET A 9 -3.45 5.31 2.08
N THR A 10 -4.63 5.78 1.66
CA THR A 10 -5.35 6.85 2.36
C THR A 10 -5.76 6.43 3.77
N ASN A 11 -6.25 5.20 3.93
CA ASN A 11 -6.64 4.68 5.24
C ASN A 11 -5.41 4.47 6.14
N LEU A 12 -4.31 3.96 5.59
CA LEU A 12 -3.08 3.77 6.33
C LEU A 12 -2.51 5.11 6.84
N ARG A 13 -2.56 6.17 6.01
CA ARG A 13 -2.16 7.54 6.39
C ARG A 13 -3.04 8.18 7.46
N LYS A 14 -4.29 7.74 7.60
CA LYS A 14 -5.21 8.21 8.66
C LYS A 14 -4.98 7.48 9.99
N SER A 15 -4.27 6.36 9.97
CA SER A 15 -3.96 5.60 11.19
C SER A 15 -3.07 6.41 12.13
N LYS A 16 -3.34 6.34 13.43
CA LYS A 16 -2.45 6.92 14.46
C LYS A 16 -1.19 6.08 14.70
N LEU A 17 -1.15 4.87 14.16
CA LEU A 17 -0.07 3.90 14.40
C LEU A 17 1.09 4.05 13.41
N PHE A 18 0.84 4.65 12.24
CA PHE A 18 1.81 4.73 11.15
C PHE A 18 1.92 6.16 10.66
N LYS A 19 3.14 6.59 10.34
CA LYS A 19 3.47 7.87 9.73
C LYS A 19 4.43 7.66 8.56
N ASN A 20 4.64 8.70 7.76
CA ASN A 20 5.56 8.68 6.62
C ASN A 20 5.27 7.50 5.66
N VAL A 21 4.01 7.38 5.24
CA VAL A 21 3.55 6.27 4.39
C VAL A 21 3.78 6.58 2.91
N ASP A 22 4.72 5.84 2.32
CA ASP A 22 5.16 5.99 0.93
C ASP A 22 5.01 4.69 0.14
N LEU A 23 4.57 4.81 -1.12
CA LEU A 23 4.52 3.70 -2.07
C LEU A 23 5.89 3.57 -2.73
N VAL A 24 6.58 2.45 -2.49
CA VAL A 24 7.93 2.20 -2.98
C VAL A 24 7.92 1.50 -4.33
N VAL A 25 7.09 0.46 -4.45
CA VAL A 25 7.00 -0.37 -5.65
C VAL A 25 5.54 -0.68 -5.94
N SER A 26 5.17 -0.66 -7.22
CA SER A 26 3.94 -1.24 -7.72
C SER A 26 4.23 -2.07 -8.97
N GLU A 27 3.91 -3.35 -8.92
CA GLU A 27 4.15 -4.32 -9.98
C GLU A 27 2.85 -5.04 -10.33
N GLN A 28 2.64 -5.25 -11.61
CA GLN A 28 1.59 -6.17 -12.07
C GLN A 28 2.22 -7.54 -12.32
N PHE A 29 1.60 -8.58 -11.79
CA PHE A 29 2.03 -9.95 -12.04
C PHE A 29 0.81 -10.85 -12.27
N GLU A 30 1.02 -11.95 -12.98
CA GLU A 30 -0.04 -12.92 -13.28
C GLU A 30 0.23 -14.20 -12.49
N GLN A 31 -0.78 -14.65 -11.74
CA GLN A 31 -0.74 -15.91 -11.00
C GLN A 31 -1.96 -16.73 -11.37
N SER A 32 -1.75 -17.92 -11.93
CA SER A 32 -2.84 -18.84 -12.31
C SER A 32 -3.93 -18.19 -13.18
N LYS A 33 -3.52 -17.37 -14.16
CA LYS A 33 -4.39 -16.57 -15.06
C LYS A 33 -5.13 -15.40 -14.40
N VAL A 34 -4.84 -15.10 -13.14
CA VAL A 34 -5.37 -13.93 -12.43
C VAL A 34 -4.32 -12.81 -12.46
N LYS A 35 -4.70 -11.66 -12.99
CA LYS A 35 -3.87 -10.45 -12.96
C LYS A 35 -3.96 -9.81 -11.58
N LEU A 36 -2.84 -9.75 -10.87
CA LEU A 36 -2.70 -9.17 -9.55
C LEU A 36 -1.80 -7.95 -9.59
N LYS A 37 -2.02 -7.02 -8.66
CA LYS A 37 -1.10 -5.91 -8.39
C LYS A 37 -0.42 -6.15 -7.06
N LYS A 38 0.89 -6.29 -7.07
CA LYS A 38 1.74 -6.28 -5.89
C LYS A 38 2.19 -4.86 -5.64
N PHE A 39 2.17 -4.43 -4.38
CA PHE A 39 2.75 -3.16 -4.00
C PHE A 39 3.49 -3.28 -2.68
N THR A 40 4.53 -2.47 -2.52
CA THR A 40 5.35 -2.39 -1.31
C THR A 40 5.33 -0.98 -0.79
N LEU A 41 5.09 -0.84 0.51
CA LEU A 41 5.04 0.44 1.19
C LEU A 41 6.18 0.55 2.20
N ALA A 42 6.70 1.75 2.35
CA ALA A 42 7.52 2.14 3.48
C ALA A 42 6.66 2.97 4.43
N CYS A 43 6.78 2.70 5.73
CA CYS A 43 6.19 3.55 6.77
C CYS A 43 6.97 3.42 8.07
N GLU A 44 6.82 4.42 8.93
CA GLU A 44 7.35 4.41 10.28
C GLU A 44 6.24 4.15 11.28
N ILE A 45 6.56 3.43 12.35
CA ILE A 45 5.66 3.31 13.49
C ILE A 45 5.63 4.68 14.19
N SER A 46 4.43 5.21 14.39
CA SER A 46 4.29 6.42 15.20
C SER A 46 4.57 6.06 16.65
N PRO A 47 5.51 6.75 17.33
CA PRO A 47 5.64 6.62 18.78
C PRO A 47 4.31 7.07 19.40
N LEU A 48 3.81 6.27 20.36
CA LEU A 48 2.62 6.57 21.15
C LEU A 48 2.74 7.91 21.87
#